data_AF-A0A0R2LEM1-F1
#
_entry.id   AF-A0A0R2LEM1-F1
#
_cell.length_a   1.000
_cell.length_b   1.000
_cell.length_c   1.000
_cell.angle_alpha   90.00
_cell.angle_beta   90.00
_cell.angle_gamma   90.00
#
_symmetry.space_group_name_H-M   'P 1'
#
loop_
_entity.id
_entity.type
_entity.pdbx_description
1 polymer ?
#
loop_
_entity_poly.entity_id
_entity_poly.type
_entity_poly.pdbx_seq_one_letter_code
_entity_poly.pdbx_strand_id
1 'polypeptide(L)'
;MCSFYKHAVSSYFGGIDIMKRIIYRIELWFLIIGLLLLYGRLGSWIVFLIFYLLPDITALGFMFSKRIGEISYNCSHTLIDPTLLLVFILVVPSKFNQILISLTLIWLIHILVDRALDWGLFPRI
;
A
#
# COMPACT_ATOMS: atom_id res chain seq x y z
N MET A 1 40.99 -20.61 -3.39
CA MET A 1 39.85 -20.79 -4.32
C MET A 1 38.47 -20.69 -3.65
N CYS A 2 38.21 -21.38 -2.53
CA CYS A 2 36.87 -21.40 -1.89
C CYS A 2 36.37 -20.03 -1.37
N SER A 3 37.26 -19.15 -0.88
CA SER A 3 36.90 -17.82 -0.35
C SER A 3 36.45 -16.83 -1.43
N PHE A 4 37.18 -16.75 -2.55
CA PHE A 4 36.82 -15.89 -3.69
C PHE A 4 35.48 -16.30 -4.31
N TYR A 5 35.24 -17.61 -4.45
CA TYR A 5 33.97 -18.14 -4.94
C TYR A 5 32.79 -17.76 -4.03
N LYS A 6 32.92 -17.92 -2.71
CA LYS A 6 31.88 -17.49 -1.74
C LYS A 6 31.59 -15.99 -1.82
N HIS A 7 32.62 -15.17 -1.99
CA HIS A 7 32.47 -13.72 -2.08
C HIS A 7 31.77 -13.29 -3.37
N ALA A 8 32.12 -13.91 -4.51
CA ALA A 8 31.49 -13.66 -5.81
C ALA A 8 30.03 -14.13 -5.84
N VAL A 9 29.73 -15.26 -5.20
CA VAL A 9 28.38 -15.79 -5.07
C VAL A 9 27.52 -14.91 -4.15
N SER A 10 28.05 -14.49 -2.99
CA SER A 10 27.36 -13.57 -2.08
C SER A 10 27.11 -12.19 -2.71
N SER A 11 28.05 -11.66 -3.49
CA SER A 11 27.86 -10.38 -4.19
C SER A 11 26.86 -10.50 -5.33
N TYR A 12 26.84 -11.63 -6.04
CA TYR A 12 25.86 -11.92 -7.08
C TYR A 12 24.43 -12.01 -6.52
N PHE A 13 24.24 -12.75 -5.44
CA PHE A 13 22.93 -12.81 -4.76
C PHE A 13 22.51 -11.46 -4.19
N GLY A 14 23.43 -10.73 -3.54
CA GLY A 14 23.16 -9.37 -3.07
C GLY A 14 22.76 -8.40 -4.21
N GLY A 15 23.41 -8.52 -5.37
CA GLY A 15 23.06 -7.75 -6.57
C GLY A 15 21.66 -8.07 -7.10
N ILE A 16 21.26 -9.36 -7.09
CA ILE A 16 19.91 -9.79 -7.47
C ILE A 16 18.86 -9.21 -6.51
N ASP A 17 19.13 -9.23 -5.21
CA ASP A 17 18.19 -8.73 -4.20
C ASP A 17 17.98 -7.21 -4.30
N ILE A 18 19.05 -6.46 -4.58
CA ILE A 18 18.98 -5.02 -4.86
C ILE A 18 18.16 -4.75 -6.13
N MET A 19 18.43 -5.48 -7.21
CA MET A 19 17.71 -5.32 -8.47
C MET A 19 16.21 -5.57 -8.29
N LYS A 20 15.83 -6.66 -7.60
CA LYS A 20 14.43 -6.97 -7.28
C LYS A 20 13.76 -5.83 -6.51
N ARG A 21 14.41 -5.33 -5.45
CA ARG A 21 13.88 -4.22 -4.65
C ARG A 21 13.65 -2.96 -5.48
N ILE A 22 14.56 -2.64 -6.39
CA ILE A 22 14.42 -1.49 -7.30
C ILE A 22 13.21 -1.67 -8.22
N ILE A 23 13.07 -2.85 -8.84
CA ILE A 23 11.94 -3.14 -9.73
C ILE A 23 10.62 -3.00 -8.97
N TYR A 24 10.48 -3.61 -7.80
CA TYR A 24 9.27 -3.49 -6.98
C TYR A 24 8.94 -2.04 -6.63
N ARG A 25 9.93 -1.22 -6.27
CA ARG A 25 9.67 0.21 -6.00
C ARG A 25 9.20 0.95 -7.23
N ILE A 26 9.80 0.69 -8.39
CA ILE A 26 9.38 1.31 -9.66
C ILE A 26 7.94 0.93 -9.99
N GLU A 27 7.58 -0.35 -9.85
CA GLU A 27 6.20 -0.82 -10.05
C GLU A 27 5.22 -0.10 -9.11
N LEU A 28 5.56 0.02 -7.83
CA LEU A 28 4.72 0.70 -6.84
C LEU A 28 4.55 2.19 -7.18
N TRP A 29 5.63 2.91 -7.48
CA TRP A 29 5.56 4.32 -7.87
C TRP A 29 4.77 4.53 -9.16
N PHE A 30 4.92 3.63 -10.13
CA PHE A 30 4.15 3.68 -11.36
C PHE A 30 2.64 3.52 -11.09
N LEU A 31 2.26 2.56 -10.23
CA LEU A 31 0.87 2.39 -9.80
C LEU A 31 0.33 3.60 -9.04
N ILE A 32 1.12 4.17 -8.11
CA ILE A 32 0.75 5.37 -7.35
C ILE A 32 0.46 6.53 -8.29
N ILE A 33 1.36 6.79 -9.26
CA ILE A 33 1.19 7.88 -10.24
C ILE A 33 -0.06 7.63 -11.08
N GLY A 34 -0.27 6.40 -11.57
CA GLY A 34 -1.47 6.05 -12.34
C GLY A 34 -2.77 6.29 -11.57
N LEU A 35 -2.81 5.90 -10.29
CA LEU A 35 -3.97 6.11 -9.43
C LEU A 35 -4.18 7.59 -9.07
N LEU A 36 -3.11 8.37 -8.85
CA LEU A 36 -3.21 9.82 -8.61
C LEU A 36 -3.77 10.55 -9.84
N LEU A 37 -3.31 10.18 -11.04
CA LEU A 37 -3.82 10.73 -12.30
C LEU A 37 -5.30 10.38 -12.49
N LEU A 38 -5.69 9.14 -12.20
CA LEU A 38 -7.09 8.70 -12.24
C LEU A 38 -7.94 9.47 -11.21
N TYR A 39 -7.42 9.62 -9.98
CA TYR A 39 -8.09 10.35 -8.92
C TYR A 39 -8.33 11.82 -9.30
N GLY A 40 -7.33 12.49 -9.90
CA GLY A 40 -7.46 13.86 -10.36
C GLY A 40 -8.55 14.09 -11.41
N ARG A 41 -9.06 13.02 -12.05
CA ARG A 41 -10.20 13.09 -12.98
C ARG A 41 -11.56 12.81 -12.33
N LEU A 42 -11.58 12.04 -11.24
CA LEU A 42 -12.80 11.49 -10.65
C LEU A 42 -13.17 12.12 -9.30
N GLY A 43 -12.17 12.58 -8.55
CA GLY A 43 -12.29 12.98 -7.15
C GLY A 43 -11.93 14.44 -6.89
N SER A 44 -12.06 14.84 -5.63
CA SER A 44 -11.74 16.17 -5.13
C SER A 44 -10.48 16.12 -4.27
N TRP A 45 -9.48 16.93 -4.58
CA TRP A 45 -8.24 17.00 -3.77
C TRP A 45 -8.50 17.38 -2.30
N ILE A 46 -9.60 18.08 -1.99
CA ILE A 46 -10.01 18.34 -0.60
C ILE A 46 -10.39 17.03 0.10
N VAL A 47 -11.19 16.18 -0.56
CA VAL A 47 -11.57 14.86 -0.04
C VAL A 47 -10.33 13.99 0.12
N PHE A 48 -9.41 14.03 -0.85
CA PHE A 48 -8.12 13.32 -0.75
C PHE A 48 -7.39 13.68 0.54
N LEU A 49 -7.14 14.97 0.77
CA LEU A 49 -6.36 15.43 1.92
C LEU A 49 -7.02 15.09 3.26
N ILE A 50 -8.35 15.20 3.34
CA ILE A 50 -9.10 14.90 4.57
C ILE A 50 -9.04 13.40 4.90
N PHE A 51 -9.21 12.54 3.90
CA PHE A 51 -9.39 11.11 4.11
C PHE A 51 -8.12 10.27 3.93
N TYR A 52 -7.01 10.87 3.47
CA TYR A 52 -5.76 10.15 3.25
C TYR A 52 -5.27 9.40 4.50
N LEU A 53 -5.34 10.04 5.67
CA LEU A 53 -4.91 9.45 6.95
C LEU A 53 -5.97 8.57 7.63
N LEU A 54 -7.13 8.36 6.99
CA LEU A 54 -8.20 7.56 7.59
C LEU A 54 -7.76 6.11 7.92
N PRO A 55 -7.01 5.40 7.04
CA PRO A 55 -6.55 4.04 7.34
C PRO A 55 -5.60 3.96 8.54
N ASP A 56 -4.87 5.04 8.83
CA ASP A 56 -3.88 5.10 9.93
C ASP A 56 -4.51 5.23 11.31
N ILE A 57 -5.78 5.65 11.39
CA ILE A 57 -6.50 5.73 12.68
C ILE A 57 -6.54 4.35 13.36
N THR A 58 -6.50 3.26 12.59
CA THR A 58 -6.46 1.90 13.17
C THR A 58 -5.19 1.62 13.97
N ALA A 59 -4.11 2.39 13.76
CA ALA A 59 -2.89 2.30 14.57
C ALA A 59 -3.13 2.74 16.04
N LEU A 60 -4.23 3.44 16.35
CA LEU A 60 -4.63 3.68 17.74
C LEU A 60 -4.86 2.36 18.51
N GLY A 61 -5.05 1.22 17.83
CA GLY A 61 -5.08 -0.11 18.45
C GLY A 61 -3.83 -0.43 19.28
N PHE A 62 -2.68 0.16 18.96
CA PHE A 62 -1.44 0.03 19.74
C PHE A 62 -1.55 0.61 21.15
N MET A 63 -2.51 1.50 21.42
CA MET A 63 -2.76 2.03 22.76
C MET A 63 -3.31 0.96 23.73
N PHE A 64 -3.94 -0.09 23.22
CA PHE A 64 -4.50 -1.17 24.04
C PHE A 64 -3.53 -2.33 24.22
N SER A 65 -2.90 -2.77 23.14
CA SER A 65 -1.81 -3.74 23.17
C SER A 65 -1.09 -3.82 21.83
N LYS A 66 0.14 -4.36 21.82
CA LYS A 66 0.86 -4.67 20.58
C LYS A 66 0.04 -5.54 19.63
N ARG A 67 -0.55 -6.63 20.13
CA ARG A 67 -1.34 -7.56 19.31
C ARG A 67 -2.56 -6.90 18.68
N ILE A 68 -3.30 -6.08 19.44
CA ILE A 68 -4.47 -5.36 18.91
C ILE A 68 -4.04 -4.38 17.83
N GLY A 69 -2.98 -3.61 18.06
CA GLY A 69 -2.44 -2.66 17.08
C GLY A 69 -1.97 -3.32 15.78
N GLU A 70 -1.26 -4.45 15.87
CA GLU A 70 -0.81 -5.19 14.68
C GLU A 70 -1.99 -5.71 13.85
N ILE A 71 -3.02 -6.27 14.51
CA ILE A 71 -4.22 -6.77 13.83
C ILE A 71 -5.00 -5.61 13.19
N SER A 72 -5.27 -4.54 13.93
CA SER A 72 -6.07 -3.42 13.44
C SER A 72 -5.37 -2.69 12.29
N TYR A 73 -4.06 -2.47 12.38
CA TYR A 73 -3.27 -1.90 11.28
C TYR A 73 -3.30 -2.81 10.06
N ASN A 74 -3.06 -4.11 10.22
CA ASN A 74 -3.01 -5.04 9.09
C ASN A 74 -4.35 -5.16 8.36
N CYS A 75 -5.47 -5.09 9.09
CA CYS A 75 -6.79 -5.03 8.48
C CYS A 75 -6.94 -3.79 7.59
N SER A 76 -6.53 -2.59 8.02
CA SER A 76 -6.65 -1.41 7.15
C SER A 76 -5.56 -1.29 6.08
N HIS A 77 -4.45 -2.02 6.18
CA HIS A 77 -3.31 -1.93 5.25
C HIS A 77 -3.16 -3.14 4.31
N THR A 78 -4.13 -4.05 4.30
CA THR A 78 -4.23 -5.07 3.25
C THR A 78 -4.85 -4.49 1.98
N LEU A 79 -4.37 -4.91 0.81
CA LEU A 79 -4.98 -4.53 -0.47
C LEU A 79 -6.32 -5.24 -0.70
N ILE A 80 -6.64 -6.27 0.08
CA ILE A 80 -7.89 -7.03 -0.04
C ILE A 80 -9.10 -6.10 0.16
N ASP A 81 -9.09 -5.29 1.22
CA ASP A 81 -10.24 -4.47 1.60
C ASP A 81 -10.61 -3.41 0.56
N PRO A 82 -9.69 -2.54 0.08
CA PRO A 82 -10.03 -1.58 -0.96
C PRO A 82 -10.32 -2.24 -2.32
N THR A 83 -9.72 -3.38 -2.64
CA THR A 83 -10.02 -4.08 -3.91
C THR A 83 -11.40 -4.74 -3.88
N LEU A 84 -11.80 -5.35 -2.76
CA LEU A 84 -13.16 -5.85 -2.56
C LEU A 84 -14.18 -4.73 -2.65
N LEU A 85 -13.90 -3.58 -2.03
CA LEU A 85 -14.75 -2.40 -2.12
C LEU A 85 -14.86 -1.91 -3.58
N LEU A 86 -13.76 -1.87 -4.34
CA LEU A 86 -13.79 -1.52 -5.76
C LEU A 86 -14.69 -2.46 -6.57
N VAL A 87 -14.52 -3.78 -6.40
CA VAL A 87 -15.33 -4.80 -7.09
C VAL A 87 -16.80 -4.65 -6.72
N PHE A 88 -17.11 -4.43 -5.45
CA PHE A 88 -18.47 -4.23 -4.97
C PHE A 88 -19.13 -3.01 -5.63
N ILE A 89 -18.44 -1.87 -5.72
CA ILE A 89 -18.95 -0.65 -6.36
C ILE A 89 -19.27 -0.87 -7.85
N LEU A 90 -18.47 -1.69 -8.54
CA LEU A 90 -18.67 -2.00 -9.95
C LEU A 90 -19.88 -2.91 -10.20
N VAL A 91 -20.18 -3.81 -9.26
CA VAL A 91 -21.28 -4.79 -9.40
C VAL A 91 -22.59 -4.28 -8.83
N VAL A 92 -22.55 -3.37 -7.84
CA VAL A 92 -23.74 -2.85 -7.15
C VAL A 92 -23.90 -1.36 -7.46
N PRO A 93 -24.80 -0.99 -8.39
CA PRO A 93 -25.05 0.42 -8.71
C PRO A 93 -25.60 1.17 -7.50
N SER A 94 -24.98 2.29 -7.16
CA SER A 94 -25.46 3.19 -6.11
C SER A 94 -25.23 4.64 -6.50
N LYS A 95 -26.09 5.54 -6.01
CA LYS A 95 -25.92 7.00 -6.14
C LYS A 95 -24.61 7.48 -5.51
N PHE A 96 -24.04 6.70 -4.59
CA PHE A 96 -22.78 7.01 -3.89
C PHE A 96 -21.54 6.47 -4.61
N ASN A 97 -21.65 5.85 -5.78
CA ASN A 97 -20.49 5.23 -6.45
C ASN A 97 -19.32 6.21 -6.65
N GLN A 98 -19.58 7.48 -6.96
CA GLN A 98 -18.50 8.45 -7.18
C GLN A 98 -17.68 8.73 -5.91
N ILE A 99 -18.34 8.90 -4.75
CA ILE A 99 -17.63 9.12 -3.49
C ILE A 99 -16.95 7.84 -3.01
N LEU A 100 -17.59 6.69 -3.19
CA LEU A 100 -17.00 5.40 -2.83
C LEU A 100 -15.76 5.09 -3.68
N ILE A 101 -15.79 5.32 -5.00
CA ILE A 101 -14.61 5.20 -5.87
C ILE A 101 -13.51 6.15 -5.38
N SER A 102 -13.86 7.39 -5.04
CA SER A 102 -12.88 8.36 -4.53
C SER A 102 -12.19 7.85 -3.25
N LEU A 103 -12.96 7.35 -2.28
CA LEU A 103 -12.43 6.80 -1.03
C LEU A 103 -11.58 5.54 -1.28
N THR A 104 -12.02 4.66 -2.18
CA THR A 104 -11.26 3.46 -2.56
C THR A 104 -9.92 3.81 -3.21
N LEU A 105 -9.89 4.80 -4.10
CA LEU A 105 -8.65 5.26 -4.74
C LEU A 105 -7.69 5.87 -3.71
N ILE A 106 -8.20 6.71 -2.79
CA ILE A 106 -7.40 7.27 -1.69
C ILE A 106 -6.77 6.14 -0.87
N TRP A 107 -7.58 5.13 -0.50
CA TRP A 107 -7.14 3.99 0.29
C TRP A 107 -6.08 3.16 -0.43
N LEU A 108 -6.25 2.87 -1.72
CA LEU A 108 -5.23 2.18 -2.53
C LEU A 108 -3.93 2.97 -2.59
N ILE A 109 -4.00 4.28 -2.83
CA ILE A 109 -2.84 5.16 -2.90
C ILE A 109 -2.10 5.17 -1.55
N HIS A 110 -2.82 5.26 -0.43
CA HIS A 110 -2.26 5.20 0.93
C HIS A 110 -1.42 3.93 1.13
N ILE A 111 -2.01 2.75 0.88
CA ILE A 111 -1.31 1.46 1.07
C ILE A 111 -0.11 1.32 0.13
N LEU A 112 -0.22 1.78 -1.11
CA LEU A 112 0.89 1.68 -2.07
C LEU A 112 2.05 2.61 -1.70
N VAL A 113 1.76 3.82 -1.21
CA VAL A 113 2.79 4.73 -0.68
C VAL A 113 3.49 4.09 0.51
N ASP A 114 2.75 3.54 1.46
CA ASP A 114 3.29 2.80 2.60
C ASP A 114 4.27 1.70 2.14
N ARG A 115 3.85 0.87 1.19
CA ARG A 115 4.70 -0.20 0.63
C ARG A 115 5.91 0.34 -0.13
N ALA A 116 5.76 1.46 -0.85
CA ALA A 116 6.86 2.10 -1.57
C ALA A 116 7.94 2.66 -0.62
N LEU A 117 7.54 2.99 0.62
CA LEU A 117 8.40 3.43 1.72
C LEU A 117 8.88 2.28 2.63
N ASP A 118 8.59 1.02 2.27
CA ASP A 118 8.81 -0.18 3.09
C ASP A 118 8.05 -0.24 4.42
N TRP A 119 6.99 0.57 4.56
CA TRP A 119 6.03 0.46 5.65
C TRP A 119 5.03 -0.64 5.32
N GLY A 120 5.48 -1.88 5.49
CA GLY A 120 4.66 -3.07 5.25
C GLY A 120 3.73 -3.41 6.40
N LEU A 121 3.08 -4.57 6.25
CA LEU A 121 2.28 -5.20 7.30
C LEU A 121 3.14 -5.62 8.49
N PHE A 122 2.51 -5.72 9.66
CA PHE A 122 3.13 -6.27 10.86
C PHE A 122 3.07 -7.82 10.89
N PRO A 123 3.99 -8.48 11.61
CA PRO A 123 5.14 -7.90 12.30
C PRO A 123 6.22 -7.45 11.30
N ARG A 124 6.77 -6.24 11.50
CA ARG A 124 7.89 -5.74 10.69
C ARG A 124 9.18 -6.43 11.17
N ILE A 125 9.95 -6.97 10.23
CA ILE A 125 11.24 -7.66 10.45
C ILE A 125 12.36 -6.63 10.50
#